data_AF-A0A9P6F1J3-F1
#
_entry.id   AF-A0A9P6F1J3-F1
#
_cell.length_a   1.000
_cell.length_b   1.000
_cell.length_c   1.000
_cell.angle_alpha   90.00
_cell.angle_beta   90.00
_cell.angle_gamma   90.00
#
_symmetry.space_group_name_H-M   'P 1'
#
loop_
_entity.id
_entity.type
_entity.pdbx_description
1 polymer ?
#
loop_
_entity_poly.entity_id
_entity_poly.type
_entity_poly.pdbx_seq_one_letter_code
_entity_poly.pdbx_strand_id
1 'polypeptide(L)'
;MPSPHTNLSLPDPSQPTLKIASYPALENGSSQTQEEEKVTDMESIAGWLVDASTLETCLVIRKGKSVTIGRHQTCDLVVPGEVVSNRHCEFSTNSVGFVLCKDLSLNGTYWNGAEIGRGESVILSHGDRIILRNSNRYMFQDFAKDMLDHVDPDIGIVERTYRILPRTLGKGTFARVNLAVHRKSNMQLAVKIMDRIRYGKPEYSGGTNIENEVALLRTLHHANITPVVDVIKTSRYIYIFMQLMGGGDLFDRLIRNGPIPELEAKFLAYQAFVALQHLHSMGISHRDLKPENILLTTNAEYPRILLSDFGMACECGDSNVMDTMCGTFAYMAPEVFDVKHSNGPGYGYAADCWSLGVTFYVILSGTHPFTPNYATEDEKNMRLKMRREVEFPPKYWSGISVEARVLIRFLLTIDPKKRWTAEDVLESQWIQKDVAWLRTKYRENVLQHWFKSCQGLGRIAQPRQQEAAVYLNPGVKRSQGQVEQQQQTESGGSRAKRAAMKRVLSLESDKSLSDSRRESSTTSNSHWSAAVPDISNSKNVEGSW
;
A
#
# COMPACT_ATOMS: atom_id res chain seq x y z
N MET A 1 -45.88 -11.95 35.86
CA MET A 1 -45.95 -10.76 36.75
C MET A 1 -45.58 -11.23 38.15
N PRO A 2 -44.70 -10.54 38.91
CA PRO A 2 -44.37 -9.12 38.84
C PRO A 2 -42.87 -8.78 38.65
N SER A 3 -42.61 -7.53 38.30
CA SER A 3 -41.35 -6.78 38.42
C SER A 3 -40.98 -6.47 39.87
N PRO A 4 -39.72 -6.07 40.16
CA PRO A 4 -39.53 -4.66 40.49
C PRO A 4 -38.20 -4.04 40.02
N HIS A 5 -38.27 -2.73 39.82
CA HIS A 5 -37.17 -1.78 39.67
C HIS A 5 -36.29 -1.73 40.93
N THR A 6 -34.97 -1.63 40.75
CA THR A 6 -34.07 -0.97 41.72
C THR A 6 -33.02 -0.14 40.98
N ASN A 7 -32.91 1.11 41.42
CA ASN A 7 -32.01 2.15 40.96
C ASN A 7 -30.54 1.70 40.97
N LEU A 8 -29.84 1.92 39.85
CA LEU A 8 -28.37 1.97 39.83
C LEU A 8 -27.93 3.35 40.34
N SER A 9 -27.53 3.39 41.61
CA SER A 9 -26.87 4.52 42.26
C SER A 9 -25.53 4.83 41.58
N LEU A 10 -25.19 6.12 41.49
CA LEU A 10 -23.86 6.60 41.09
C LEU A 10 -22.76 6.02 41.99
N PRO A 11 -21.54 5.77 41.48
CA PRO A 11 -20.46 5.21 42.29
C PRO A 11 -19.96 6.19 43.35
N ASP A 12 -19.70 5.65 44.54
CA ASP A 12 -19.11 6.31 45.70
C ASP A 12 -17.67 6.83 45.40
N PRO A 13 -17.37 8.12 45.59
CA PRO A 13 -16.06 8.72 45.30
C PRO A 13 -14.96 8.31 46.30
N SER A 14 -15.24 7.44 47.27
CA SER A 14 -14.27 6.99 48.28
C SER A 14 -13.65 5.61 48.03
N GLN A 15 -13.93 4.96 46.89
CA GLN A 15 -13.21 3.73 46.51
C GLN A 15 -11.83 4.04 45.92
N PRO A 16 -10.78 3.28 46.29
CA PRO A 16 -9.46 3.46 45.71
C PRO A 16 -9.53 3.20 44.20
N THR A 17 -9.08 4.18 43.44
CA THR A 17 -8.89 4.11 41.99
C THR A 17 -8.16 2.81 41.63
N LEU A 18 -8.71 2.06 40.68
CA LEU A 18 -8.04 0.95 40.00
C LEU A 18 -6.61 1.37 39.69
N LYS A 19 -5.63 0.70 40.32
CA LYS A 19 -4.21 0.87 39.99
C LYS A 19 -4.05 0.57 38.50
N ILE A 20 -3.85 1.64 37.72
CA ILE A 20 -3.38 1.56 36.34
C ILE A 20 -2.06 0.75 36.40
N ALA A 21 -1.96 -0.29 35.57
CA ALA A 21 -0.76 -1.10 35.46
C ALA A 21 0.46 -0.19 35.29
N SER A 22 1.49 -0.43 36.10
CA SER A 22 2.69 0.41 36.14
C SER A 22 3.35 0.48 34.77
N TYR A 23 3.67 1.70 34.34
CA TYR A 23 4.57 1.99 33.21
C TYR A 23 5.83 1.11 33.29
N PRO A 24 6.44 0.73 32.15
CA PRO A 24 7.75 0.10 32.18
C PRO A 24 8.74 1.01 32.94
N ALA A 25 9.25 0.53 34.07
CA ALA A 25 10.18 1.28 34.90
C ALA A 25 11.50 1.46 34.14
N LEU A 26 11.92 2.71 33.94
CA LEU A 26 13.26 3.05 33.48
C LEU A 26 14.13 3.37 34.71
N GLU A 27 15.36 2.88 34.73
CA GLU A 27 16.31 3.10 35.82
C GLU A 27 16.62 4.59 36.00
N ASN A 28 16.57 5.05 37.26
CA ASN A 28 16.78 6.45 37.63
C ASN A 28 18.27 6.83 37.61
N GLY A 29 18.69 7.55 36.56
CA GLY A 29 19.90 8.36 36.52
C GLY A 29 19.57 9.79 36.08
N SER A 30 20.25 10.79 36.66
CA SER A 30 20.02 12.22 36.43
C SER A 30 21.15 12.84 35.60
N SER A 31 20.90 13.13 34.33
CA SER A 31 21.74 14.00 33.46
C SER A 31 20.92 14.50 32.26
N GLN A 32 21.14 15.74 31.78
CA GLN A 32 20.40 16.33 30.64
C GLN A 32 20.56 15.56 29.31
N THR A 33 21.69 14.88 29.10
CA THR A 33 21.91 13.98 27.95
C THR A 33 21.00 12.73 28.00
N GLN A 34 20.56 12.31 29.18
CA GLN A 34 19.62 11.19 29.33
C GLN A 34 18.17 11.61 29.08
N GLU A 35 17.81 12.90 29.12
CA GLU A 35 16.44 13.34 28.81
C GLU A 35 16.14 13.24 27.31
N GLU A 36 17.09 13.62 26.44
CA GLU A 36 16.97 13.42 24.99
C GLU A 36 17.01 11.92 24.60
N GLU A 37 17.84 11.10 25.26
CA GLU A 37 17.82 9.64 25.12
C GLU A 37 16.52 9.01 25.67
N LYS A 38 15.92 9.55 26.74
CA LYS A 38 14.64 9.08 27.30
C LYS A 38 13.45 9.41 26.40
N VAL A 39 13.44 10.60 25.78
CA VAL A 39 12.39 11.00 24.83
C VAL A 39 12.46 10.12 23.57
N THR A 40 13.66 9.91 23.02
CA THR A 40 13.86 9.01 21.88
C THR A 40 13.54 7.54 22.20
N ASP A 41 13.81 7.08 23.43
CA ASP A 41 13.43 5.72 23.86
C ASP A 41 11.91 5.54 23.99
N MET A 42 11.18 6.55 24.48
CA MET A 42 9.71 6.52 24.54
C MET A 42 9.05 6.57 23.16
N GLU A 43 9.55 7.40 22.24
CA GLU A 43 9.02 7.49 20.87
C GLU A 43 9.20 6.20 20.05
N SER A 44 10.16 5.37 20.45
CA SER A 44 10.40 4.07 19.83
C SER A 44 9.41 2.98 20.27
N ILE A 45 8.66 3.17 21.37
CA ILE A 45 7.70 2.19 21.87
C ILE A 45 6.44 2.22 20.99
N ALA A 46 6.09 1.07 20.43
CA ALA A 46 4.86 0.88 19.66
C ALA A 46 3.70 0.33 20.51
N GLY A 47 4.02 -0.37 21.60
CA GLY A 47 3.07 -0.91 22.56
C GLY A 47 3.73 -1.89 23.51
N TRP A 48 2.96 -2.47 24.42
CA TRP A 48 3.42 -3.48 25.37
C TRP A 48 2.31 -4.50 25.68
N LEU A 49 2.72 -5.65 26.18
CA LEU A 49 1.84 -6.68 26.69
C LEU A 49 1.83 -6.66 28.22
N VAL A 50 0.63 -6.79 28.78
CA VAL A 50 0.38 -6.97 30.20
C VAL A 50 -0.13 -8.39 30.42
N ASP A 51 0.45 -9.14 31.35
CA ASP A 51 -0.07 -10.47 31.70
C ASP A 51 -1.41 -10.30 32.43
N ALA A 52 -2.46 -10.98 31.95
CA ALA A 52 -3.81 -10.79 32.47
C ALA A 52 -4.02 -11.39 33.87
N SER A 53 -3.11 -12.23 34.36
CA SER A 53 -3.15 -12.83 35.69
C SER A 53 -2.40 -11.99 36.73
N THR A 54 -1.24 -11.43 36.38
CA THR A 54 -0.42 -10.62 37.31
C THR A 54 -0.67 -9.12 37.18
N LEU A 55 -1.24 -8.68 36.05
CA LEU A 55 -1.38 -7.28 35.64
C LEU A 55 -0.03 -6.55 35.48
N GLU A 56 1.07 -7.29 35.33
CA GLU A 56 2.40 -6.74 35.12
C GLU A 56 2.74 -6.66 33.63
N THR A 57 3.46 -5.60 33.25
CA THR A 57 4.03 -5.47 31.91
C THR A 57 5.07 -6.56 31.70
N CYS A 58 4.84 -7.45 30.73
CA CYS A 58 5.68 -8.61 30.49
C CYS A 58 6.50 -8.52 29.19
N LEU A 59 6.14 -7.65 28.25
CA LEU A 59 6.87 -7.50 27.00
C LEU A 59 6.67 -6.10 26.41
N VAL A 60 7.75 -5.40 26.07
CA VAL A 60 7.70 -4.11 25.37
C VAL A 60 8.01 -4.32 23.89
N ILE A 61 7.19 -3.73 23.02
CA ILE A 61 7.29 -3.85 21.57
C ILE A 61 7.73 -2.51 21.01
N ARG A 62 8.87 -2.49 20.30
CA ARG A 62 9.47 -1.27 19.74
C ARG A 62 9.39 -1.25 18.21
N LYS A 63 9.28 -0.06 17.64
CA LYS A 63 9.24 0.17 16.19
C LYS A 63 10.47 -0.43 15.52
N GLY A 64 10.27 -1.13 14.40
CA GLY A 64 11.35 -1.78 13.63
C GLY A 64 11.96 -3.03 14.28
N LYS A 65 11.53 -3.44 15.48
CA LYS A 65 11.98 -4.68 16.13
C LYS A 65 10.87 -5.73 16.11
N SER A 66 11.30 -6.99 16.01
CA SER A 66 10.43 -8.16 16.18
C SER A 66 10.75 -8.79 17.53
N VAL A 67 9.71 -9.14 18.30
CA VAL A 67 9.82 -9.84 19.58
C VAL A 67 8.94 -11.08 19.58
N THR A 68 9.29 -12.10 20.34
CA THR A 68 8.69 -13.43 20.26
C THR A 68 8.30 -13.97 21.62
N ILE A 69 7.16 -14.66 21.65
CA ILE A 69 6.71 -15.45 22.80
C ILE A 69 6.81 -16.92 22.43
N GLY A 70 7.37 -17.73 23.31
CA GLY A 70 7.49 -19.16 23.09
C GLY A 70 8.11 -19.92 24.25
N ARG A 71 8.16 -21.24 24.11
CA ARG A 71 8.75 -22.13 25.13
C ARG A 71 10.27 -22.14 25.10
N HIS A 72 10.88 -21.81 23.96
CA HIS A 72 12.33 -21.87 23.80
C HIS A 72 13.02 -20.67 24.47
N GLN A 73 14.21 -20.87 25.02
CA GLN A 73 14.96 -19.85 25.76
C GLN A 73 15.43 -18.67 24.89
N THR A 74 15.38 -18.80 23.57
CA THR A 74 15.71 -17.72 22.63
C THR A 74 14.55 -16.75 22.40
N CYS A 75 13.37 -17.00 22.99
CA CYS A 75 12.25 -16.07 22.89
C CYS A 75 12.39 -14.93 23.89
N ASP A 76 11.93 -13.74 23.48
CA ASP A 76 11.95 -12.53 24.31
C ASP A 76 11.06 -12.66 25.55
N LEU A 77 9.97 -13.42 25.45
CA LEU A 77 9.19 -13.89 26.59
C LEU A 77 9.08 -15.41 26.57
N VAL A 78 9.69 -16.04 27.58
CA VAL A 78 9.70 -17.49 27.74
C VAL A 78 8.48 -17.94 28.54
N VAL A 79 7.63 -18.74 27.91
CA VAL A 79 6.42 -19.29 28.53
C VAL A 79 6.53 -20.81 28.60
N PRO A 80 6.70 -21.39 29.80
CA PRO A 80 6.80 -22.84 29.95
C PRO A 80 5.43 -23.51 29.74
N GLY A 81 5.43 -24.70 29.15
CA GLY A 81 4.23 -25.52 28.99
C GLY A 81 4.25 -26.35 27.71
N GLU A 82 3.77 -27.59 27.78
CA GLU A 82 3.78 -28.52 26.64
C GLU A 82 2.88 -28.08 25.47
N VAL A 83 1.86 -27.27 25.76
CA VAL A 83 0.95 -26.70 24.76
C VAL A 83 1.53 -25.47 24.05
N VAL A 84 2.61 -24.87 24.57
CA VAL A 84 3.27 -23.72 23.99
C VAL A 84 4.36 -24.18 23.02
N SER A 85 4.40 -23.57 21.84
CA SER A 85 5.36 -23.93 20.78
C SER A 85 6.71 -23.26 21.07
N ASN A 86 7.80 -23.81 20.53
CA ASN A 86 9.14 -23.28 20.75
C ASN A 86 9.23 -21.79 20.40
N ARG A 87 8.66 -21.40 19.25
CA ARG A 87 8.25 -20.03 18.91
C ARG A 87 6.75 -20.08 18.67
N HIS A 88 5.95 -19.43 19.50
CA HIS A 88 4.50 -19.57 19.49
C HIS A 88 3.82 -18.40 18.78
N CYS A 89 4.21 -17.17 19.08
CA CYS A 89 3.77 -16.00 18.33
C CYS A 89 4.88 -14.94 18.27
N GLU A 90 4.77 -14.06 17.28
CA GLU A 90 5.73 -13.00 17.01
C GLU A 90 4.98 -11.66 16.93
N PHE A 91 5.56 -10.64 17.55
CA PHE A 91 5.05 -9.28 17.53
C PHE A 91 6.03 -8.39 16.81
N SER A 92 5.53 -7.62 15.85
CA SER A 92 6.35 -6.70 15.05
C SER A 92 5.54 -5.46 14.72
N THR A 93 6.17 -4.44 14.12
CA THR A 93 5.48 -3.24 13.66
C THR A 93 5.43 -3.17 12.15
N ASN A 94 4.33 -2.66 11.58
CA ASN A 94 4.33 -2.21 10.20
C ASN A 94 5.00 -0.83 10.09
N SER A 95 5.10 -0.32 8.87
CA SER A 95 5.64 0.99 8.52
C SER A 95 4.99 2.17 9.25
N VAL A 96 3.68 2.10 9.50
CA VAL A 96 2.95 3.12 10.25
C VAL A 96 3.03 2.94 11.77
N GLY A 97 3.80 1.96 12.26
CA GLY A 97 4.05 1.73 13.68
C GLY A 97 2.97 0.91 14.39
N PHE A 98 2.01 0.33 13.68
CA PHE A 98 1.01 -0.55 14.27
C PHE A 98 1.60 -1.92 14.58
N VAL A 99 1.28 -2.42 15.77
CA VAL A 99 1.72 -3.73 16.24
C VAL A 99 0.90 -4.83 15.58
N LEU A 100 1.59 -5.79 14.96
CA LEU A 100 1.02 -7.02 14.45
C LEU A 100 1.34 -8.17 15.40
N CYS A 101 0.37 -9.06 15.63
CA CYS A 101 0.60 -10.36 16.25
C CYS A 101 0.48 -11.44 15.17
N LYS A 102 1.58 -12.16 14.92
CA LYS A 102 1.66 -13.29 14.00
C LYS A 102 1.63 -14.60 14.77
N ASP A 103 0.71 -15.48 14.41
CA ASP A 103 0.64 -16.83 14.99
C ASP A 103 1.67 -17.74 14.31
N LEU A 104 2.61 -18.29 15.08
CA LEU A 104 3.60 -19.26 14.61
C LEU A 104 3.31 -20.68 15.14
N SER A 105 2.28 -20.80 15.98
CA SER A 105 2.07 -21.96 16.82
C SER A 105 1.46 -23.15 16.08
N LEU A 106 1.62 -24.32 16.68
CA LEU A 106 0.91 -25.54 16.26
C LEU A 106 -0.49 -25.64 16.87
N ASN A 107 -0.66 -25.09 18.08
CA ASN A 107 -1.88 -25.24 18.87
C ASN A 107 -2.81 -24.01 18.78
N GLY A 108 -2.40 -22.94 18.11
CA GLY A 108 -3.21 -21.76 17.86
C GLY A 108 -2.98 -20.62 18.86
N THR A 109 -2.84 -19.42 18.31
CA THR A 109 -2.90 -18.15 19.04
C THR A 109 -4.25 -17.48 18.77
N TYR A 110 -4.84 -16.90 19.82
CA TYR A 110 -6.18 -16.30 19.76
C TYR A 110 -6.14 -14.80 20.01
N TRP A 111 -6.85 -14.04 19.19
CA TRP A 111 -7.08 -12.61 19.34
C TRP A 111 -8.56 -12.36 19.63
N ASN A 112 -8.87 -11.77 20.79
CA ASN A 112 -10.24 -11.50 21.24
C ASN A 112 -11.19 -12.72 21.16
N GLY A 113 -10.64 -13.92 21.33
CA GLY A 113 -11.38 -15.19 21.26
C GLY A 113 -11.49 -15.81 19.86
N ALA A 114 -11.07 -15.12 18.81
CA ALA A 114 -10.93 -15.68 17.47
C ALA A 114 -9.53 -16.25 17.25
N GLU A 115 -9.43 -17.42 16.61
CA GLU A 115 -8.14 -18.00 16.23
C GLU A 115 -7.51 -17.18 15.10
N ILE A 116 -6.23 -16.80 15.25
CA ILE A 116 -5.49 -16.05 14.23
C ILE A 116 -5.16 -16.98 13.05
N GLY A 117 -4.64 -18.17 13.35
CA GLY A 117 -4.26 -19.17 12.36
C GLY A 117 -2.78 -19.13 12.03
N ARG A 118 -2.15 -20.30 11.96
CA ARG A 118 -0.70 -20.44 11.77
C ARG A 118 -0.22 -19.74 10.49
N GLY A 119 0.71 -18.81 10.65
CA GLY A 119 1.32 -18.02 9.60
C GLY A 119 0.61 -16.69 9.33
N GLU A 120 -0.61 -16.53 9.83
CA GLU A 120 -1.42 -15.31 9.68
C GLU A 120 -1.11 -14.30 10.78
N SER A 121 -1.48 -13.05 10.53
CA SER A 121 -1.26 -11.93 11.43
C SER A 121 -2.52 -11.09 11.63
N VAL A 122 -2.66 -10.49 12.80
CA VAL A 122 -3.67 -9.46 13.10
C VAL A 122 -3.01 -8.17 13.58
N ILE A 123 -3.59 -7.02 13.24
CA ILE A 123 -3.21 -5.72 13.79
C ILE A 123 -3.88 -5.56 15.15
N LEU A 124 -3.09 -5.29 16.19
CA LEU A 124 -3.60 -5.12 17.54
C LEU A 124 -4.10 -3.70 17.77
N SER A 125 -5.06 -3.55 18.67
CA SER A 125 -5.59 -2.28 19.18
C SER A 125 -5.54 -2.27 20.71
N HIS A 126 -5.44 -1.08 21.30
CA HIS A 126 -5.44 -0.92 22.76
C HIS A 126 -6.55 -1.75 23.42
N GLY A 127 -6.19 -2.57 24.41
CA GLY A 127 -7.11 -3.44 25.16
C GLY A 127 -7.38 -4.81 24.51
N ASP A 128 -6.85 -5.09 23.32
CA ASP A 128 -7.00 -6.40 22.68
C ASP A 128 -6.38 -7.52 23.52
N ARG A 129 -7.03 -8.67 23.52
CA ARG A 129 -6.60 -9.84 24.30
C ARG A 129 -5.92 -10.87 23.41
N ILE A 130 -4.72 -11.28 23.78
CA ILE A 130 -3.96 -12.37 23.16
C ILE A 130 -3.97 -13.57 24.07
N ILE A 131 -4.42 -14.72 23.58
CA ILE A 131 -4.56 -15.95 24.38
C ILE A 131 -3.79 -17.06 23.69
N LEU A 132 -2.86 -17.69 24.40
CA LEU A 132 -2.23 -18.92 23.96
C LEU A 132 -3.16 -20.07 24.36
N ARG A 133 -3.46 -21.02 23.45
CA ARG A 133 -4.46 -22.07 23.74
C ARG A 133 -4.12 -22.81 25.03
N ASN A 134 -5.08 -22.83 25.97
CA ASN A 134 -4.96 -23.47 27.28
C ASN A 134 -3.73 -23.02 28.09
N SER A 135 -3.28 -21.78 27.91
CA SER A 135 -2.08 -21.23 28.54
C SER A 135 -2.32 -19.74 28.88
N ASN A 136 -1.27 -18.93 28.83
CA ASN A 136 -1.25 -17.54 29.27
C ASN A 136 -2.17 -16.64 28.43
N ARG A 137 -2.61 -15.56 29.07
CA ARG A 137 -3.46 -14.53 28.50
C ARG A 137 -2.80 -13.19 28.71
N TYR A 138 -2.73 -12.41 27.65
CA TYR A 138 -2.10 -11.10 27.63
C TYR A 138 -3.10 -10.06 27.15
N MET A 139 -2.92 -8.82 27.61
CA MET A 139 -3.63 -7.65 27.12
C MET A 139 -2.62 -6.74 26.43
N PHE A 140 -2.90 -6.37 25.18
CA PHE A 140 -2.10 -5.41 24.45
C PHE A 140 -2.51 -3.98 24.86
N GLN A 141 -1.51 -3.15 25.10
CA GLN A 141 -1.67 -1.73 25.37
C GLN A 141 -0.74 -0.94 24.46
N ASP A 142 -1.23 0.16 23.92
CA ASP A 142 -0.43 1.18 23.24
C ASP A 142 -0.87 2.58 23.70
N PHE A 143 -0.17 3.59 23.23
CA PHE A 143 -0.46 5.00 23.55
C PHE A 143 -1.68 5.56 22.81
N ALA A 144 -2.46 4.72 22.10
CA ALA A 144 -3.52 5.21 21.22
C ALA A 144 -4.56 6.01 22.01
N LYS A 145 -4.65 7.30 21.65
CA LYS A 145 -5.68 8.28 22.00
C LYS A 145 -6.64 8.52 20.82
N ASP A 146 -6.79 7.53 19.95
CA ASP A 146 -7.57 7.74 18.74
C ASP A 146 -9.05 7.56 19.07
N MET A 147 -9.80 8.66 18.93
CA MET A 147 -11.26 8.64 18.85
C MET A 147 -11.66 8.61 17.37
N LEU A 148 -12.83 8.08 17.07
CA LEU A 148 -13.39 8.25 15.72
C LEU A 148 -13.78 9.73 15.55
N ASP A 149 -12.97 10.53 14.88
CA ASP A 149 -13.27 11.97 14.66
C ASP A 149 -14.46 12.24 13.74
N HIS A 150 -15.18 11.21 13.28
CA HIS A 150 -16.32 11.37 12.39
C HIS A 150 -17.61 10.97 13.12
N VAL A 151 -18.54 11.93 13.17
CA VAL A 151 -19.88 11.73 13.69
C VAL A 151 -20.79 11.40 12.50
N ASP A 152 -21.02 10.11 12.28
CA ASP A 152 -22.09 9.66 11.37
C ASP A 152 -23.34 9.36 12.21
N PRO A 153 -24.46 10.12 12.04
CA PRO A 153 -25.70 9.87 12.76
C PRO A 153 -26.29 8.47 12.48
N ASP A 154 -25.95 7.88 11.34
CA ASP A 154 -26.45 6.58 10.90
C ASP A 154 -25.42 5.45 11.09
N ILE A 155 -24.36 5.68 11.89
CA ILE A 155 -23.28 4.70 12.10
C ILE A 155 -23.81 3.33 12.58
N GLY A 156 -24.95 3.32 13.27
CA GLY A 156 -25.65 2.10 13.71
C GLY A 156 -26.01 1.14 12.57
N ILE A 157 -26.17 1.61 11.33
CA ILE A 157 -26.37 0.74 10.15
C ILE A 157 -25.10 -0.07 9.86
N VAL A 158 -23.95 0.59 9.93
CA VAL A 158 -22.64 -0.01 9.72
C VAL A 158 -22.28 -0.95 10.87
N GLU A 159 -22.50 -0.50 12.11
CA GLU A 159 -22.16 -1.23 13.33
C GLU A 159 -22.94 -2.53 13.54
N ARG A 160 -24.05 -2.75 12.81
CA ARG A 160 -24.73 -4.05 12.79
C ARG A 160 -23.85 -5.16 12.25
N THR A 161 -22.98 -4.86 11.29
CA THR A 161 -22.18 -5.85 10.56
C THR A 161 -20.69 -5.69 10.85
N TYR A 162 -20.20 -4.45 10.98
CA TYR A 162 -18.78 -4.14 11.11
C TYR A 162 -18.51 -3.23 12.30
N ARG A 163 -17.48 -3.53 13.09
CA ARG A 163 -16.93 -2.62 14.09
C ARG A 163 -15.80 -1.82 13.46
N ILE A 164 -15.97 -0.50 13.32
CA ILE A 164 -14.88 0.39 12.87
C ILE A 164 -14.00 0.70 14.08
N LEU A 165 -12.71 0.48 13.95
CA LEU A 165 -11.74 0.77 14.99
C LEU A 165 -11.17 2.17 14.78
N PRO A 166 -10.85 2.90 15.86
CA PRO A 166 -10.18 4.18 15.78
C PRO A 166 -8.68 3.95 15.51
N ARG A 167 -8.38 3.34 14.37
CA ARG A 167 -7.02 3.09 13.92
C ARG A 167 -6.96 3.44 12.44
N THR A 168 -6.43 4.63 12.14
CA THR A 168 -6.41 5.17 10.78
C THR A 168 -5.25 4.55 10.02
N LEU A 169 -5.54 3.75 9.00
CA LEU A 169 -4.56 3.14 8.10
C LEU A 169 -4.04 4.16 7.08
N GLY A 170 -4.86 5.14 6.70
CA GLY A 170 -4.50 6.19 5.76
C GLY A 170 -5.49 7.35 5.77
N LYS A 171 -5.04 8.55 5.42
CA LYS A 171 -5.89 9.75 5.36
C LYS A 171 -5.61 10.50 4.06
N GLY A 172 -6.63 10.66 3.23
CA GLY A 172 -6.62 11.49 2.04
C GLY A 172 -7.52 12.71 2.20
N THR A 173 -7.56 13.55 1.16
CA THR A 173 -8.33 14.80 1.13
C THR A 173 -9.83 14.59 1.35
N PHE A 174 -10.37 13.49 0.80
CA PHE A 174 -11.82 13.24 0.75
C PHE A 174 -12.23 11.90 1.35
N ALA A 175 -11.25 11.08 1.73
CA ALA A 175 -11.46 9.75 2.26
C ALA A 175 -10.49 9.49 3.41
N ARG A 176 -10.95 8.74 4.40
CA ARG A 176 -10.07 8.14 5.40
C ARG A 176 -10.20 6.63 5.33
N VAL A 177 -9.11 5.94 5.61
CA VAL A 177 -9.09 4.48 5.67
C VAL A 177 -8.85 4.10 7.12
N ASN A 178 -9.77 3.34 7.70
CA ASN A 178 -9.68 2.85 9.08
C ASN A 178 -9.60 1.33 9.09
N LEU A 179 -9.06 0.77 10.18
CA LEU A 179 -9.19 -0.65 10.47
C LEU A 179 -10.66 -0.94 10.85
N ALA A 180 -11.21 -2.04 10.34
CA ALA A 180 -12.53 -2.53 10.69
C ALA A 180 -12.50 -4.02 10.97
N VAL A 181 -13.50 -4.51 11.70
CA VAL A 181 -13.67 -5.92 12.05
C VAL A 181 -15.07 -6.37 11.69
N HIS A 182 -15.21 -7.39 10.86
CA HIS A 182 -16.52 -8.00 10.61
C HIS A 182 -16.98 -8.76 11.87
N ARG A 183 -18.14 -8.38 12.43
CA ARG A 183 -18.56 -8.84 13.77
C ARG A 183 -18.79 -10.34 13.89
N LYS A 184 -19.24 -11.00 12.81
CA LYS A 184 -19.54 -12.45 12.85
C LYS A 184 -18.31 -13.32 12.63
N SER A 185 -17.44 -12.95 11.70
CA SER A 185 -16.26 -13.75 11.34
C SER A 185 -14.99 -13.31 12.05
N ASN A 186 -15.01 -12.17 12.74
CA ASN A 186 -13.83 -11.50 13.32
C ASN A 186 -12.74 -11.18 12.29
N MET A 187 -13.07 -11.15 10.99
CA MET A 187 -12.10 -10.82 9.96
C MET A 187 -11.75 -9.33 10.00
N GLN A 188 -10.45 -9.02 10.02
CA GLN A 188 -9.94 -7.65 9.89
C GLN A 188 -9.99 -7.19 8.43
N LEU A 189 -10.41 -5.94 8.26
CA LEU A 189 -10.65 -5.30 6.97
C LEU A 189 -10.13 -3.86 7.00
N ALA A 190 -9.84 -3.31 5.83
CA ALA A 190 -9.71 -1.87 5.67
C ALA A 190 -11.09 -1.31 5.30
N VAL A 191 -11.50 -0.19 5.90
CA VAL A 191 -12.72 0.53 5.50
C VAL A 191 -12.37 1.92 5.03
N LYS A 192 -12.62 2.20 3.75
CA LYS A 192 -12.51 3.54 3.18
C LYS A 192 -13.84 4.27 3.40
N ILE A 193 -13.78 5.38 4.10
CA ILE A 193 -14.94 6.20 4.51
C ILE A 193 -14.88 7.50 3.71
N MET A 194 -15.88 7.73 2.86
CA MET A 194 -15.95 8.86 1.94
C MET A 194 -17.17 9.74 2.23
N ASP A 195 -17.01 11.06 2.26
CA ASP A 195 -18.10 12.01 2.53
C ASP A 195 -18.88 12.32 1.24
N ARG A 196 -20.14 11.86 1.17
CA ARG A 196 -21.02 12.00 0.00
C ARG A 196 -21.32 13.45 -0.35
N ILE A 197 -21.43 14.33 0.66
CA ILE A 197 -21.79 15.72 0.47
C ILE A 197 -20.61 16.49 -0.11
N ARG A 198 -19.40 16.22 0.40
CA ARG A 198 -18.18 16.83 -0.16
C ARG A 198 -17.94 16.38 -1.60
N TYR A 199 -18.17 15.10 -1.89
CA TYR A 199 -18.03 14.56 -3.24
C TYR A 199 -19.11 15.03 -4.21
N GLY A 200 -20.36 15.20 -3.77
CA GLY A 200 -21.47 15.60 -4.62
C GLY A 200 -21.43 17.05 -5.12
N LYS A 201 -20.44 17.85 -4.68
CA LYS A 201 -20.24 19.21 -5.16
C LYS A 201 -19.64 19.18 -6.59
N PRO A 202 -20.16 19.98 -7.55
CA PRO A 202 -19.68 19.98 -8.94
C PRO A 202 -18.19 20.30 -9.09
N GLU A 203 -17.69 21.19 -8.23
CA GLU A 203 -16.28 21.59 -8.12
C GLU A 203 -15.34 20.42 -7.82
N TYR A 204 -15.84 19.33 -7.22
CA TYR A 204 -15.02 18.20 -6.76
C TYR A 204 -15.36 16.85 -7.41
N SER A 205 -16.55 16.71 -8.00
CA SER A 205 -16.96 15.48 -8.69
C SER A 205 -16.51 15.45 -10.15
N GLY A 206 -16.15 16.58 -10.76
CA GLY A 206 -15.96 16.64 -12.23
C GLY A 206 -17.19 16.13 -13.00
N GLY A 207 -18.37 16.19 -12.38
CA GLY A 207 -19.61 15.61 -12.91
C GLY A 207 -19.76 14.08 -12.83
N THR A 208 -18.83 13.33 -12.20
CA THR A 208 -18.96 11.88 -12.05
C THR A 208 -19.88 11.49 -10.89
N ASN A 209 -20.69 10.46 -11.12
CA ASN A 209 -21.57 9.91 -10.10
C ASN A 209 -20.81 8.86 -9.28
N ILE A 210 -20.42 9.19 -8.05
CA ILE A 210 -19.74 8.31 -7.10
C ILE A 210 -20.44 6.94 -6.93
N GLU A 211 -21.76 6.89 -7.12
CA GLU A 211 -22.54 5.65 -7.03
C GLU A 211 -22.26 4.70 -8.20
N ASN A 212 -22.01 5.24 -9.40
CA ASN A 212 -21.63 4.45 -10.58
C ASN A 212 -20.22 3.90 -10.44
N GLU A 213 -19.29 4.70 -9.92
CA GLU A 213 -17.91 4.27 -9.66
C GLU A 213 -17.90 3.14 -8.63
N VAL A 214 -18.61 3.31 -7.51
CA VAL A 214 -18.76 2.27 -6.49
C VAL A 214 -19.40 0.99 -7.06
N ALA A 215 -20.38 1.11 -7.96
CA ALA A 215 -20.97 -0.05 -8.63
C ALA A 215 -19.96 -0.77 -9.52
N LEU A 216 -19.16 -0.05 -10.30
CA LEU A 216 -18.09 -0.62 -11.13
C LEU A 216 -17.02 -1.30 -10.27
N LEU A 217 -16.59 -0.66 -9.17
CA LEU A 217 -15.60 -1.23 -8.25
C LEU A 217 -16.03 -2.59 -7.69
N ARG A 218 -17.33 -2.79 -7.45
CA ARG A 218 -17.86 -4.09 -7.00
C ARG A 218 -17.78 -5.20 -8.05
N THR A 219 -17.65 -4.85 -9.32
CA THR A 219 -17.55 -5.82 -10.43
C THR A 219 -16.12 -6.26 -10.72
N LEU A 220 -15.13 -5.54 -10.17
CA LEU A 220 -13.72 -5.83 -10.40
C LEU A 220 -13.30 -7.10 -9.65
N HIS A 221 -12.89 -8.11 -10.42
CA HIS A 221 -12.38 -9.38 -9.91
C HIS A 221 -11.07 -9.73 -10.60
N HIS A 222 -9.96 -9.43 -9.93
CA HIS A 222 -8.63 -9.67 -10.49
C HIS A 222 -7.61 -9.96 -9.39
N ALA A 223 -6.63 -10.82 -9.68
CA ALA A 223 -5.62 -11.24 -8.71
C ALA A 223 -4.73 -10.09 -8.20
N ASN A 224 -4.62 -8.99 -8.93
CA ASN A 224 -3.80 -7.84 -8.54
C ASN A 224 -4.60 -6.54 -8.36
N ILE A 225 -5.92 -6.64 -8.08
CA ILE A 225 -6.79 -5.51 -7.72
C ILE A 225 -7.38 -5.79 -6.35
N THR A 226 -7.37 -4.79 -5.47
CA THR A 226 -7.91 -4.90 -4.12
C THR A 226 -9.39 -5.29 -4.16
N PRO A 227 -9.80 -6.43 -3.58
CA PRO A 227 -11.20 -6.84 -3.58
C PRO A 227 -12.06 -5.97 -2.67
N VAL A 228 -13.19 -5.51 -3.19
CA VAL A 228 -14.27 -4.91 -2.39
C VAL A 228 -15.09 -6.04 -1.77
N VAL A 229 -15.15 -6.06 -0.44
CA VAL A 229 -15.88 -7.07 0.35
C VAL A 229 -17.33 -6.65 0.51
N ASP A 230 -17.57 -5.39 0.90
CA ASP A 230 -18.92 -4.86 1.08
C ASP A 230 -18.91 -3.34 0.91
N VAL A 231 -20.09 -2.78 0.63
CA VAL A 231 -20.31 -1.34 0.57
C VAL A 231 -21.57 -1.00 1.34
N ILE A 232 -21.42 -0.20 2.38
CA ILE A 232 -22.54 0.34 3.17
C ILE A 232 -22.62 1.83 2.94
N LYS A 233 -23.84 2.32 2.69
CA LYS A 233 -24.11 3.74 2.47
C LYS A 233 -24.97 4.26 3.61
N THR A 234 -24.61 5.41 4.14
CA THR A 234 -25.41 6.17 5.10
C THR A 234 -25.89 7.47 4.46
N SER A 235 -26.64 8.29 5.19
CA SER A 235 -27.06 9.60 4.70
C SER A 235 -25.87 10.46 4.27
N ARG A 236 -24.75 10.39 5.00
CA ARG A 236 -23.57 11.23 4.79
C ARG A 236 -22.37 10.52 4.19
N TYR A 237 -22.17 9.24 4.46
CA TYR A 237 -20.92 8.56 4.10
C TYR A 237 -21.13 7.32 3.23
N ILE A 238 -20.10 6.96 2.47
CA ILE A 238 -19.94 5.66 1.83
C ILE A 238 -18.79 4.94 2.53
N TYR A 239 -19.08 3.74 3.04
CA TYR A 239 -18.14 2.83 3.67
C TYR A 239 -17.83 1.70 2.69
N ILE A 240 -16.63 1.69 2.14
CA ILE A 240 -16.14 0.63 1.26
C ILE A 240 -15.23 -0.28 2.08
N PHE A 241 -15.71 -1.48 2.38
CA PHE A 241 -14.94 -2.50 3.08
C PHE A 241 -14.09 -3.28 2.08
N MET A 242 -12.81 -3.35 2.34
CA MET A 242 -11.79 -3.93 1.47
C MET A 242 -10.95 -4.92 2.26
N GLN A 243 -10.37 -5.89 1.56
CA GLN A 243 -9.40 -6.79 2.18
C GLN A 243 -8.21 -5.99 2.73
N LEU A 244 -7.82 -6.26 3.98
CA LEU A 244 -6.64 -5.68 4.61
C LEU A 244 -5.37 -6.40 4.12
N MET A 245 -4.32 -5.65 3.77
CA MET A 245 -3.04 -6.20 3.33
C MET A 245 -1.97 -6.07 4.42
N GLY A 246 -1.29 -7.18 4.72
CA GLY A 246 -0.31 -7.25 5.80
C GLY A 246 1.09 -6.77 5.45
N GLY A 247 1.42 -6.58 4.16
CA GLY A 247 2.75 -6.19 3.70
C GLY A 247 2.99 -4.68 3.60
N GLY A 248 2.01 -3.85 3.96
CA GLY A 248 2.08 -2.40 3.74
C GLY A 248 2.02 -2.04 2.26
N ASP A 249 2.57 -0.89 1.90
CA ASP A 249 2.66 -0.42 0.51
C ASP A 249 4.08 -0.48 -0.07
N LEU A 250 4.20 -0.22 -1.37
CA LEU A 250 5.47 -0.30 -2.08
C LEU A 250 6.41 0.85 -1.70
N PHE A 251 5.87 2.00 -1.25
CA PHE A 251 6.68 3.12 -0.76
C PHE A 251 7.40 2.73 0.54
N ASP A 252 6.67 2.14 1.48
CA ASP A 252 7.20 1.63 2.73
C ASP A 252 8.30 0.59 2.52
N ARG A 253 8.13 -0.29 1.51
CA ARG A 253 9.16 -1.25 1.10
C ARG A 253 10.42 -0.54 0.62
N LEU A 254 10.28 0.51 -0.20
CA LEU A 254 11.41 1.29 -0.70
C LEU A 254 12.16 2.00 0.43
N ILE A 255 11.44 2.65 1.35
CA ILE A 255 12.06 3.35 2.49
C ILE A 255 12.80 2.38 3.39
N ARG A 256 12.23 1.20 3.65
CA ARG A 256 12.81 0.21 4.57
C ARG A 256 14.00 -0.54 3.98
N ASN A 257 13.95 -0.88 2.69
CA ASN A 257 14.91 -1.80 2.08
C ASN A 257 15.81 -1.14 1.03
N GLY A 258 15.56 0.12 0.68
CA GLY A 258 16.21 0.79 -0.44
C GLY A 258 15.68 0.32 -1.80
N PRO A 259 16.38 0.68 -2.90
CA PRO A 259 15.98 0.31 -4.26
C PRO A 259 15.76 -1.19 -4.43
N ILE A 260 14.74 -1.55 -5.20
CA ILE A 260 14.32 -2.93 -5.41
C ILE A 260 15.17 -3.57 -6.51
N PRO A 261 15.72 -4.78 -6.29
CA PRO A 261 16.45 -5.51 -7.31
C PRO A 261 15.66 -5.67 -8.60
N GLU A 262 16.31 -5.50 -9.75
CA GLU A 262 15.63 -5.39 -11.05
C GLU A 262 14.70 -6.58 -11.36
N LEU A 263 15.09 -7.80 -11.02
CA LEU A 263 14.25 -8.98 -11.26
C LEU A 263 12.97 -8.98 -10.40
N GLU A 264 13.05 -8.51 -9.16
CA GLU A 264 11.88 -8.34 -8.30
C GLU A 264 11.02 -7.18 -8.81
N ALA A 265 11.63 -6.03 -9.13
CA ALA A 265 10.92 -4.89 -9.73
C ALA A 265 10.20 -5.26 -11.04
N LYS A 266 10.81 -6.12 -11.87
CA LYS A 266 10.21 -6.70 -13.08
C LYS A 266 9.00 -7.56 -12.78
N PHE A 267 9.06 -8.36 -11.72
CA PHE A 267 7.92 -9.15 -11.27
C PHE A 267 6.77 -8.27 -10.76
N LEU A 268 7.07 -7.21 -10.01
CA LEU A 268 6.08 -6.22 -9.56
C LEU A 268 5.46 -5.48 -10.77
N ALA A 269 6.27 -5.06 -11.74
CA ALA A 269 5.81 -4.44 -12.97
C ALA A 269 4.89 -5.35 -13.79
N TYR A 270 5.28 -6.61 -13.97
CA TYR A 270 4.46 -7.59 -14.67
C TYR A 270 3.05 -7.69 -14.04
N GLN A 271 2.98 -7.80 -12.71
CA GLN A 271 1.70 -7.83 -11.99
C GLN A 271 0.89 -6.53 -12.17
N ALA A 272 1.54 -5.37 -12.06
CA ALA A 272 0.89 -4.06 -12.14
C ALA A 272 0.29 -3.82 -13.54
N PHE A 273 1.04 -4.15 -14.59
CA PHE A 273 0.57 -3.98 -15.97
C PHE A 273 -0.46 -5.04 -16.40
N VAL A 274 -0.43 -6.26 -15.86
CA VAL A 274 -1.53 -7.23 -16.04
C VAL A 274 -2.83 -6.70 -15.39
N ALA A 275 -2.74 -6.13 -14.19
CA ALA A 275 -3.88 -5.50 -13.53
C ALA A 275 -4.40 -4.27 -14.31
N LEU A 276 -3.48 -3.44 -14.78
CA LEU A 276 -3.82 -2.20 -15.50
C LEU A 276 -4.48 -2.48 -16.85
N GLN A 277 -3.97 -3.47 -17.60
CA GLN A 277 -4.62 -3.96 -18.81
C GLN A 277 -6.07 -4.40 -18.54
N HIS A 278 -6.31 -5.11 -17.43
CA HIS A 278 -7.66 -5.53 -17.08
C HIS A 278 -8.58 -4.33 -16.82
N LEU A 279 -8.13 -3.33 -16.05
CA LEU A 279 -8.89 -2.10 -15.80
C LEU A 279 -9.22 -1.35 -17.09
N HIS A 280 -8.20 -1.12 -17.93
CA HIS A 280 -8.36 -0.40 -19.20
C HIS A 280 -9.30 -1.15 -20.15
N SER A 281 -9.25 -2.49 -20.18
CA SER A 281 -10.20 -3.31 -20.96
C SER A 281 -11.65 -3.22 -20.47
N MET A 282 -11.85 -2.85 -19.21
CA MET A 282 -13.16 -2.61 -18.60
C MET A 282 -13.60 -1.15 -18.69
N GLY A 283 -12.84 -0.31 -19.39
CA GLY A 283 -13.14 1.10 -19.53
C GLY A 283 -12.72 1.95 -18.33
N ILE A 284 -11.98 1.39 -17.37
CA ILE A 284 -11.66 2.03 -16.08
C ILE A 284 -10.21 2.50 -16.05
N SER A 285 -9.99 3.78 -15.76
CA SER A 285 -8.67 4.35 -15.45
C SER A 285 -8.48 4.43 -13.93
N HIS A 286 -7.27 4.19 -13.43
CA HIS A 286 -6.99 4.28 -11.99
C HIS A 286 -6.86 5.72 -11.48
N ARG A 287 -6.09 6.55 -12.20
CA ARG A 287 -5.85 8.00 -12.01
C ARG A 287 -5.06 8.44 -10.77
N ASP A 288 -4.57 7.51 -9.95
CA ASP A 288 -3.76 7.83 -8.76
C ASP A 288 -2.74 6.70 -8.50
N LEU A 289 -2.06 6.24 -9.55
CA LEU A 289 -1.04 5.21 -9.39
C LEU A 289 0.25 5.82 -8.83
N LYS A 290 0.69 5.31 -7.69
CA LYS A 290 1.92 5.69 -7.00
C LYS A 290 2.34 4.55 -6.06
N PRO A 291 3.60 4.50 -5.58
CA PRO A 291 4.05 3.44 -4.69
C PRO A 291 3.14 3.18 -3.48
N GLU A 292 2.54 4.22 -2.91
CA GLU A 292 1.62 4.18 -1.76
C GLU A 292 0.31 3.42 -2.07
N ASN A 293 -0.12 3.43 -3.34
CA ASN A 293 -1.35 2.76 -3.80
C ASN A 293 -1.08 1.38 -4.42
N ILE A 294 0.14 0.86 -4.26
CA ILE A 294 0.50 -0.52 -4.63
C ILE A 294 0.77 -1.30 -3.35
N LEU A 295 -0.26 -2.00 -2.86
CA LEU A 295 -0.19 -2.76 -1.62
C LEU A 295 0.51 -4.09 -1.82
N LEU A 296 1.28 -4.49 -0.81
CA LEU A 296 1.97 -5.78 -0.75
C LEU A 296 1.18 -6.74 0.15
N THR A 297 0.96 -7.98 -0.29
CA THR A 297 0.32 -8.97 0.58
C THR A 297 1.23 -9.41 1.73
N THR A 298 2.55 -9.38 1.54
CA THR A 298 3.56 -9.76 2.53
C THR A 298 4.84 -8.95 2.34
N ASN A 299 5.72 -8.94 3.36
CA ASN A 299 7.07 -8.37 3.26
C ASN A 299 8.12 -9.34 2.67
N ALA A 300 7.73 -10.54 2.23
CA ALA A 300 8.66 -11.49 1.61
C ALA A 300 9.11 -11.01 0.22
N GLU A 301 10.18 -11.61 -0.29
CA GLU A 301 10.61 -11.40 -1.68
C GLU A 301 9.54 -11.89 -2.67
N TYR A 302 9.44 -11.20 -3.80
CA TYR A 302 8.47 -11.51 -4.86
C TYR A 302 7.02 -11.60 -4.35
N PRO A 303 6.53 -10.58 -3.60
CA PRO A 303 5.19 -10.59 -3.06
C PRO A 303 4.15 -10.44 -4.17
N ARG A 304 2.93 -10.89 -3.87
CA ARG A 304 1.75 -10.48 -4.65
C ARG A 304 1.46 -9.01 -4.35
N ILE A 305 1.22 -8.23 -5.40
CA ILE A 305 0.77 -6.84 -5.27
C ILE A 305 -0.71 -6.70 -5.53
N LEU A 306 -1.29 -5.62 -5.00
CA LEU A 306 -2.66 -5.21 -5.29
C LEU A 306 -2.65 -3.71 -5.55
N LEU A 307 -3.18 -3.32 -6.70
CA LEU A 307 -3.54 -1.93 -6.91
C LEU A 307 -4.70 -1.60 -5.95
N SER A 308 -4.63 -0.46 -5.27
CA SER A 308 -5.64 0.02 -4.32
C SER A 308 -6.04 1.45 -4.63
N ASP A 309 -7.11 1.93 -3.99
CA ASP A 309 -7.54 3.33 -4.11
C ASP A 309 -7.90 3.79 -5.53
N PHE A 310 -8.62 2.91 -6.24
CA PHE A 310 -9.24 3.24 -7.52
C PHE A 310 -10.27 4.35 -7.36
N GLY A 311 -10.24 5.30 -8.30
CA GLY A 311 -11.39 6.16 -8.59
C GLY A 311 -11.66 7.24 -7.56
N MET A 312 -10.70 8.11 -7.25
CA MET A 312 -11.01 9.43 -6.68
C MET A 312 -10.04 10.55 -7.11
N ALA A 313 -9.58 10.54 -8.36
CA ALA A 313 -8.96 11.73 -8.95
C ALA A 313 -10.07 12.73 -9.31
N CYS A 314 -10.39 13.57 -8.33
CA CYS A 314 -11.04 14.85 -8.53
C CYS A 314 -10.28 15.63 -9.61
N GLU A 315 -10.97 16.23 -10.57
CA GLU A 315 -10.35 17.27 -11.39
C GLU A 315 -9.93 18.41 -10.45
N CYS A 316 -8.63 18.68 -10.34
CA CYS A 316 -8.13 19.77 -9.52
C CYS A 316 -8.40 21.11 -10.24
N GLY A 317 -9.48 21.79 -9.86
CA GLY A 317 -9.81 23.12 -10.34
C GLY A 317 -9.33 24.28 -9.46
N ASP A 318 -8.99 24.03 -8.18
CA ASP A 318 -8.78 25.09 -7.18
C ASP A 318 -7.38 25.10 -6.54
N SER A 319 -6.82 26.31 -6.43
CA SER A 319 -5.49 26.59 -5.88
C SER A 319 -5.33 26.22 -4.40
N ASN A 320 -6.41 26.19 -3.61
CA ASN A 320 -6.34 25.85 -2.18
C ASN A 320 -6.27 24.33 -1.91
N VAL A 321 -6.53 23.49 -2.91
CA VAL A 321 -6.36 22.03 -2.84
C VAL A 321 -4.89 21.63 -3.10
N MET A 322 -4.10 22.55 -3.66
CA MET A 322 -2.73 22.31 -4.13
C MET A 322 -1.72 22.15 -2.98
N ASP A 323 -1.86 22.90 -1.88
CA ASP A 323 -0.88 22.87 -0.76
C ASP A 323 -0.86 21.54 0.00
N THR A 324 -1.93 20.74 -0.06
CA THR A 324 -2.00 19.41 0.59
C THR A 324 -1.61 18.26 -0.35
N MET A 325 -1.34 18.53 -1.63
CA MET A 325 -1.17 17.54 -2.70
C MET A 325 0.27 17.40 -3.25
N CYS A 326 1.25 18.08 -2.66
CA CYS A 326 2.65 18.13 -3.14
C CYS A 326 3.26 16.75 -3.45
N GLY A 327 2.83 15.67 -2.78
CA GLY A 327 3.29 14.30 -3.05
C GLY A 327 2.64 13.62 -4.27
N THR A 328 1.36 13.88 -4.56
CA THR A 328 0.63 13.21 -5.66
C THR A 328 1.00 13.79 -7.02
N PHE A 329 1.33 15.09 -7.13
CA PHE A 329 1.73 15.73 -8.38
C PHE A 329 2.98 15.11 -9.01
N ALA A 330 3.87 14.55 -8.19
CA ALA A 330 5.12 13.93 -8.64
C ALA A 330 4.90 12.81 -9.68
N TYR A 331 3.77 12.10 -9.57
CA TYR A 331 3.41 10.96 -10.42
C TYR A 331 2.43 11.31 -11.54
N MET A 332 1.93 12.56 -11.60
CA MET A 332 0.94 12.97 -12.59
C MET A 332 1.56 13.14 -13.97
N ALA A 333 0.79 12.77 -15.00
CA ALA A 333 1.21 12.94 -16.39
C ALA A 333 1.08 14.41 -16.85
N PRO A 334 1.93 14.88 -17.78
CA PRO A 334 1.94 16.29 -18.19
C PRO A 334 0.62 16.79 -18.77
N GLU A 335 -0.14 15.91 -19.43
CA GLU A 335 -1.43 16.23 -20.03
C GLU A 335 -2.57 16.40 -19.00
N VAL A 336 -2.41 15.90 -17.77
CA VAL A 336 -3.42 16.06 -16.70
C VAL A 336 -3.60 17.53 -16.34
N PHE A 337 -2.56 18.34 -16.53
CA PHE A 337 -2.57 19.79 -16.30
C PHE A 337 -3.17 20.60 -17.47
N ASP A 338 -3.53 19.96 -18.59
CA ASP A 338 -4.12 20.62 -19.75
C ASP A 338 -5.65 20.43 -19.77
N VAL A 339 -6.36 21.38 -19.14
CA VAL A 339 -7.84 21.44 -18.96
C VAL A 339 -8.65 21.20 -20.25
N LYS A 340 -8.04 21.37 -21.43
CA LYS A 340 -8.71 21.21 -22.73
C LYS A 340 -8.97 19.75 -23.15
N HIS A 341 -8.49 18.76 -22.40
CA HIS A 341 -8.54 17.35 -22.80
C HIS A 341 -9.29 16.41 -21.84
N SER A 342 -9.97 16.94 -20.82
CA SER A 342 -10.42 16.11 -19.70
C SER A 342 -11.68 15.26 -19.92
N ASN A 343 -12.37 15.41 -21.05
CA ASN A 343 -13.71 14.83 -21.25
C ASN A 343 -13.85 13.88 -22.47
N GLY A 344 -12.93 12.92 -22.61
CA GLY A 344 -13.01 11.88 -23.65
C GLY A 344 -13.00 10.45 -23.09
N PRO A 345 -13.73 9.48 -23.69
CA PRO A 345 -13.57 8.07 -23.35
C PRO A 345 -12.12 7.63 -23.61
N GLY A 346 -11.48 7.02 -22.61
CA GLY A 346 -10.06 6.65 -22.63
C GLY A 346 -9.09 7.72 -22.10
N TYR A 347 -9.58 8.90 -21.73
CA TYR A 347 -8.80 9.86 -20.96
C TYR A 347 -8.44 9.26 -19.59
N GLY A 348 -7.14 9.13 -19.34
CA GLY A 348 -6.59 8.56 -18.10
C GLY A 348 -5.75 7.30 -18.29
N TYR A 349 -5.94 6.50 -19.36
CA TYR A 349 -5.17 5.25 -19.53
C TYR A 349 -3.68 5.52 -19.78
N ALA A 350 -3.39 6.50 -20.64
CA ALA A 350 -2.01 6.94 -20.87
C ALA A 350 -1.42 7.58 -19.60
N ALA A 351 -2.24 8.28 -18.80
CA ALA A 351 -1.80 8.89 -17.54
C ALA A 351 -1.43 7.80 -16.51
N ASP A 352 -2.22 6.74 -16.39
CA ASP A 352 -1.89 5.58 -15.54
C ASP A 352 -0.54 4.96 -15.93
N CYS A 353 -0.28 4.81 -17.24
CA CYS A 353 0.98 4.27 -17.74
C CYS A 353 2.16 5.20 -17.39
N TRP A 354 1.99 6.52 -17.49
CA TRP A 354 3.00 7.48 -17.04
C TRP A 354 3.28 7.34 -15.54
N SER A 355 2.24 7.28 -14.73
CA SER A 355 2.35 7.16 -13.27
C SER A 355 3.06 5.88 -12.84
N LEU A 356 2.81 4.75 -13.51
CA LEU A 356 3.63 3.54 -13.33
C LEU A 356 5.05 3.72 -13.84
N GLY A 357 5.29 4.45 -14.93
CA GLY A 357 6.63 4.80 -15.39
C GLY A 357 7.46 5.54 -14.32
N VAL A 358 6.84 6.52 -13.65
CA VAL A 358 7.47 7.24 -12.53
C VAL A 358 7.69 6.30 -11.35
N THR A 359 6.67 5.51 -10.99
CA THR A 359 6.75 4.51 -9.90
C THR A 359 7.91 3.53 -10.10
N PHE A 360 8.03 2.94 -11.30
CA PHE A 360 9.08 1.97 -11.60
C PHE A 360 10.46 2.61 -11.71
N TYR A 361 10.56 3.87 -12.16
CA TYR A 361 11.80 4.64 -12.03
C TYR A 361 12.23 4.73 -10.56
N VAL A 362 11.31 5.20 -9.70
CA VAL A 362 11.58 5.44 -8.27
C VAL A 362 12.01 4.18 -7.55
N ILE A 363 11.32 3.06 -7.73
CA ILE A 363 11.68 1.83 -7.01
C ILE A 363 12.99 1.20 -7.51
N LEU A 364 13.36 1.43 -8.78
CA LEU A 364 14.60 0.90 -9.35
C LEU A 364 15.83 1.74 -8.93
N SER A 365 15.71 3.07 -8.90
CA SER A 365 16.84 3.96 -8.63
C SER A 365 16.89 4.51 -7.20
N GLY A 366 15.77 4.47 -6.47
CA GLY A 366 15.58 5.19 -5.21
C GLY A 366 15.49 6.71 -5.36
N THR A 367 15.30 7.22 -6.58
CA THR A 367 15.26 8.67 -6.87
C THR A 367 14.08 9.00 -7.77
N HIS A 368 13.57 10.24 -7.71
CA HIS A 368 12.47 10.66 -8.57
C HIS A 368 12.99 11.14 -9.94
N PRO A 369 12.37 10.78 -11.08
CA PRO A 369 12.88 11.11 -12.42
C PRO A 369 12.90 12.61 -12.71
N PHE A 370 12.06 13.37 -12.01
CA PHE A 370 11.89 14.81 -12.21
C PHE A 370 12.20 15.63 -10.94
N THR A 371 12.97 15.07 -9.99
CA THR A 371 13.19 15.69 -8.66
C THR A 371 13.65 17.16 -8.78
N PRO A 372 13.03 18.11 -8.06
CA PRO A 372 13.48 19.49 -7.96
C PRO A 372 14.64 19.64 -6.95
N ASN A 373 15.48 20.67 -7.11
CA ASN A 373 16.22 21.21 -5.97
C ASN A 373 15.16 21.89 -5.08
N TYR A 374 14.85 21.27 -3.93
CA TYR A 374 13.70 21.59 -3.05
C TYR A 374 13.66 23.01 -2.47
N ALA A 375 14.60 23.89 -2.79
CA ALA A 375 14.68 25.20 -2.17
C ALA A 375 13.69 26.24 -2.73
N THR A 376 13.26 26.16 -4.00
CA THR A 376 12.61 27.33 -4.66
C THR A 376 11.83 27.04 -5.97
N GLU A 377 10.92 26.06 -6.08
CA GLU A 377 10.24 25.86 -7.39
C GLU A 377 8.70 25.68 -7.34
N ASP A 378 8.02 26.56 -8.08
CA ASP A 378 6.57 26.53 -8.39
C ASP A 378 6.21 25.48 -9.46
N GLU A 379 4.92 25.09 -9.54
CA GLU A 379 4.28 24.19 -10.52
C GLU A 379 4.82 24.33 -11.96
N LYS A 380 5.08 25.57 -12.38
CA LYS A 380 5.57 25.93 -13.71
C LYS A 380 6.94 25.32 -14.04
N ASN A 381 7.83 25.20 -13.06
CA ASN A 381 9.16 24.62 -13.24
C ASN A 381 9.12 23.09 -13.30
N MET A 382 8.24 22.46 -12.52
CA MET A 382 8.00 21.01 -12.59
C MET A 382 7.46 20.62 -13.97
N ARG A 383 6.49 21.38 -14.49
CA ARG A 383 5.93 21.17 -15.83
C ARG A 383 6.97 21.35 -16.94
N LEU A 384 7.90 22.29 -16.79
CA LEU A 384 9.01 22.48 -17.72
C LEU A 384 10.01 21.32 -17.69
N LYS A 385 10.28 20.75 -16.51
CA LYS A 385 11.16 19.58 -16.34
C LYS A 385 10.55 18.30 -16.90
N MET A 386 9.25 18.07 -16.68
CA MET A 386 8.51 16.94 -17.28
C MET A 386 8.50 16.97 -18.82
N ARG A 387 8.71 18.16 -19.43
CA ARG A 387 8.85 18.31 -20.88
C ARG A 387 10.25 17.95 -21.41
N ARG A 388 11.21 17.63 -20.54
CA ARG A 388 12.54 17.15 -20.93
C ARG A 388 12.53 15.63 -21.07
N GLU A 389 13.47 15.09 -21.83
CA GLU A 389 13.69 13.64 -21.83
C GLU A 389 14.11 13.17 -20.44
N VAL A 390 13.59 12.02 -20.01
CA VAL A 390 14.01 11.39 -18.76
C VAL A 390 15.51 11.04 -18.82
N GLU A 391 16.20 11.31 -17.73
CA GLU A 391 17.63 11.03 -17.57
C GLU A 391 17.86 9.83 -16.64
N PHE A 392 18.96 9.11 -16.89
CA PHE A 392 19.36 7.93 -16.14
C PHE A 392 20.79 8.10 -15.62
N PRO A 393 20.99 8.86 -14.52
CA PRO A 393 22.34 9.15 -14.02
C PRO A 393 23.10 7.86 -13.66
N PRO A 394 24.36 7.68 -14.13
CA PRO A 394 25.13 6.46 -13.91
C PRO A 394 25.24 6.04 -12.45
N LYS A 395 25.29 7.01 -11.52
CA LYS A 395 25.33 6.79 -10.06
C LYS A 395 24.22 5.84 -9.57
N TYR A 396 23.03 5.88 -10.18
CA TYR A 396 21.88 5.07 -9.75
C TYR A 396 21.51 4.00 -10.79
N TRP A 397 21.93 4.16 -12.04
CA TRP A 397 21.44 3.36 -13.17
C TRP A 397 22.49 2.48 -13.85
N SER A 398 23.75 2.50 -13.41
CA SER A 398 24.83 1.66 -13.98
C SER A 398 24.54 0.16 -13.84
N GLY A 399 23.91 -0.26 -12.74
CA GLY A 399 23.53 -1.65 -12.48
C GLY A 399 22.19 -2.08 -13.08
N ILE A 400 21.48 -1.18 -13.77
CA ILE A 400 20.13 -1.44 -14.31
C ILE A 400 20.21 -1.64 -15.83
N SER A 401 19.51 -2.65 -16.33
CA SER A 401 19.56 -3.03 -17.74
C SER A 401 19.12 -1.90 -18.68
N VAL A 402 19.66 -1.93 -19.90
CA VAL A 402 19.25 -1.04 -20.98
C VAL A 402 17.76 -1.25 -21.29
N GLU A 403 17.31 -2.51 -21.27
CA GLU A 403 15.91 -2.85 -21.55
C GLU A 403 14.93 -2.21 -20.56
N ALA A 404 15.30 -2.11 -19.27
CA ALA A 404 14.51 -1.40 -18.26
C ALA A 404 14.43 0.11 -18.55
N ARG A 405 15.58 0.73 -18.86
CA ARG A 405 15.66 2.17 -19.17
C ARG A 405 14.84 2.53 -20.41
N VAL A 406 14.91 1.71 -21.46
CA VAL A 406 14.11 1.87 -22.67
C VAL A 406 12.61 1.81 -22.36
N LEU A 407 12.18 0.82 -21.58
CA LEU A 407 10.77 0.71 -21.16
C LEU A 407 10.30 1.98 -20.42
N ILE A 408 11.09 2.46 -19.47
CA ILE A 408 10.74 3.66 -18.69
C ILE A 408 10.68 4.90 -19.59
N ARG A 409 11.62 5.05 -20.53
CA ARG A 409 11.63 6.16 -21.51
C ARG A 409 10.35 6.17 -22.36
N PHE A 410 9.81 5.01 -22.74
CA PHE A 410 8.55 4.92 -23.48
C PHE A 410 7.30 5.14 -22.62
N LEU A 411 7.33 4.77 -21.34
CA LEU A 411 6.28 5.12 -20.38
C LEU A 411 6.26 6.61 -20.06
N LEU A 412 7.43 7.25 -19.99
CA LEU A 412 7.60 8.69 -19.73
C LEU A 412 7.66 9.51 -21.03
N THR A 413 7.00 9.04 -22.08
CA THR A 413 6.84 9.81 -23.32
C THR A 413 5.75 10.87 -23.12
N ILE A 414 6.10 12.13 -23.40
CA ILE A 414 5.23 13.29 -23.18
C ILE A 414 3.93 13.19 -23.99
N ASP A 415 4.02 12.82 -25.27
CA ASP A 415 2.85 12.66 -26.13
C ASP A 415 2.07 11.38 -25.73
N PRO A 416 0.86 11.50 -25.15
CA PRO A 416 0.11 10.35 -24.66
C PRO A 416 -0.27 9.36 -25.77
N LYS A 417 -0.33 9.80 -27.03
CA LYS A 417 -0.61 8.90 -28.18
C LYS A 417 0.60 8.04 -28.56
N LYS A 418 1.81 8.50 -28.25
CA LYS A 418 3.07 7.78 -28.50
C LYS A 418 3.52 6.96 -27.30
N ARG A 419 3.04 7.30 -26.10
CA ARG A 419 3.29 6.57 -24.86
C ARG A 419 2.89 5.10 -24.99
N TRP A 420 3.62 4.24 -24.30
CA TRP A 420 3.30 2.82 -24.26
C TRP A 420 2.07 2.55 -23.40
N THR A 421 1.22 1.63 -23.89
CA THR A 421 0.09 1.09 -23.12
C THR A 421 0.54 -0.09 -22.26
N ALA A 422 -0.36 -0.64 -21.44
CA ALA A 422 -0.08 -1.85 -20.68
C ALA A 422 0.27 -3.04 -21.60
N GLU A 423 -0.38 -3.17 -22.75
CA GLU A 423 -0.08 -4.18 -23.77
C GLU A 423 1.36 -4.02 -24.30
N ASP A 424 1.74 -2.80 -24.68
CA ASP A 424 3.07 -2.50 -25.21
C ASP A 424 4.15 -2.90 -24.19
N VAL A 425 3.92 -2.64 -22.89
CA VAL A 425 4.84 -3.01 -21.81
C VAL A 425 4.96 -4.51 -21.63
N LEU A 426 3.84 -5.24 -21.62
CA LEU A 426 3.83 -6.69 -21.46
C LEU A 426 4.52 -7.40 -22.64
N GLU A 427 4.58 -6.78 -23.81
CA GLU A 427 5.31 -7.25 -24.99
C GLU A 427 6.76 -6.73 -25.10
N SER A 428 7.20 -5.88 -24.18
CA SER A 428 8.53 -5.28 -24.20
C SER A 428 9.65 -6.32 -24.02
N GLN A 429 10.85 -6.02 -24.54
CA GLN A 429 12.01 -6.90 -24.40
C GLN A 429 12.35 -7.16 -22.93
N TRP A 430 12.17 -6.16 -22.06
CA TRP A 430 12.46 -6.27 -20.64
C TRP A 430 11.63 -7.36 -19.95
N ILE A 431 10.33 -7.43 -20.27
CA ILE A 431 9.42 -8.48 -19.80
C ILE A 431 9.67 -9.80 -20.53
N GLN A 432 9.79 -9.76 -21.86
CA GLN A 432 9.89 -10.96 -22.69
C GLN A 432 11.15 -11.79 -22.42
N LYS A 433 12.25 -11.14 -22.01
CA LYS A 433 13.50 -11.82 -21.63
C LYS A 433 13.30 -12.87 -20.52
N ASP A 434 12.39 -12.62 -19.58
CA ASP A 434 12.14 -13.47 -18.42
C ASP A 434 10.68 -13.97 -18.34
N VAL A 435 9.91 -13.89 -19.43
CA VAL A 435 8.45 -14.11 -19.39
C VAL A 435 8.05 -15.50 -18.89
N ALA A 436 8.84 -16.54 -19.20
CA ALA A 436 8.58 -17.90 -18.71
C ALA A 436 8.73 -17.99 -17.18
N TRP A 437 9.76 -17.34 -16.63
CA TRP A 437 9.98 -17.25 -15.19
C TRP A 437 8.89 -16.40 -14.52
N LEU A 438 8.56 -15.23 -15.09
CA LEU A 438 7.52 -14.34 -14.60
C LEU A 438 6.16 -15.04 -14.52
N ARG A 439 5.77 -15.78 -15.56
CA ARG A 439 4.50 -16.55 -15.59
C ARG A 439 4.47 -17.66 -14.56
N THR A 440 5.59 -18.36 -14.37
CA THR A 440 5.72 -19.40 -13.34
C THR A 440 5.56 -18.79 -11.95
N LYS A 441 6.29 -17.70 -11.65
CA LYS A 441 6.16 -16.98 -10.38
C LYS A 441 4.80 -16.36 -10.16
N TYR A 442 4.17 -15.86 -11.21
CA TYR A 442 2.81 -15.34 -11.11
C TYR A 442 1.82 -16.46 -10.73
N ARG A 443 1.97 -17.65 -11.32
CA ARG A 443 1.13 -18.80 -10.96
C ARG A 443 1.34 -19.21 -9.50
N GLU A 444 2.59 -19.34 -9.07
CA GLU A 444 2.97 -19.77 -7.72
C GLU A 444 2.59 -18.75 -6.64
N ASN A 445 3.06 -17.51 -6.78
CA ASN A 445 2.99 -16.50 -5.73
C ASN A 445 1.71 -15.67 -5.77
N VAL A 446 1.06 -15.55 -6.94
CA VAL A 446 -0.12 -14.69 -7.11
C VAL A 446 -1.39 -15.53 -7.19
N LEU A 447 -1.51 -16.38 -8.20
CA LEU A 447 -2.76 -17.09 -8.48
C LEU A 447 -3.11 -18.12 -7.41
N GLN A 448 -2.15 -18.96 -6.97
CA GLN A 448 -2.44 -19.95 -5.93
C GLN A 448 -2.89 -19.31 -4.61
N HIS A 449 -2.25 -18.20 -4.22
CA HIS A 449 -2.65 -17.44 -3.04
C HIS A 449 -4.04 -16.82 -3.22
N TRP A 450 -4.30 -16.21 -4.38
CA TRP A 450 -5.59 -15.60 -4.68
C TRP A 450 -6.75 -16.61 -4.63
N PHE A 451 -6.58 -17.80 -5.22
CA PHE A 451 -7.61 -18.85 -5.17
C PHE A 451 -7.92 -19.30 -3.75
N LYS A 452 -6.88 -19.45 -2.90
CA LYS A 452 -7.07 -19.77 -1.47
C LYS A 452 -7.83 -18.66 -0.75
N SER A 453 -7.48 -17.40 -0.99
CA SER A 453 -8.19 -16.25 -0.40
C SER A 453 -9.66 -16.17 -0.81
N CYS A 454 -9.99 -16.46 -2.07
CA CYS A 454 -11.37 -16.49 -2.56
C CYS A 454 -12.22 -17.59 -1.90
N GLN A 455 -11.62 -18.73 -1.52
CA GLN A 455 -12.31 -19.79 -0.80
C GLN A 455 -12.65 -19.41 0.65
N GLY A 456 -11.74 -18.69 1.33
CA GLY A 456 -11.94 -18.22 2.71
C GLY A 456 -12.97 -17.11 2.87
N LEU A 457 -13.19 -16.30 1.83
CA LEU A 457 -14.14 -15.17 1.84
C LEU A 457 -15.61 -15.56 1.66
N GLY A 458 -15.95 -16.84 1.50
CA GLY A 458 -17.33 -17.35 1.52
C GLY A 458 -18.30 -16.58 0.61
N ARG A 459 -18.36 -16.97 -0.69
CA ARG A 459 -19.28 -16.45 -1.73
C ARG A 459 -18.94 -15.08 -2.35
N ILE A 460 -17.66 -14.75 -2.51
CA ILE A 460 -17.26 -13.81 -3.57
C ILE A 460 -16.81 -14.67 -4.75
N ALA A 461 -17.52 -14.55 -5.88
CA ALA A 461 -17.42 -15.36 -7.11
C ALA A 461 -16.13 -16.21 -7.23
N GLN A 462 -16.27 -17.53 -7.22
CA GLN A 462 -15.16 -18.43 -7.55
C GLN A 462 -14.71 -18.10 -8.98
N PRO A 463 -13.44 -17.73 -9.22
CA PRO A 463 -12.99 -17.49 -10.58
C PRO A 463 -13.11 -18.81 -11.34
N ARG A 464 -13.76 -18.80 -12.53
CA ARG A 464 -13.80 -20.01 -13.35
C ARG A 464 -12.36 -20.32 -13.74
N GLN A 465 -11.93 -21.58 -13.67
CA GLN A 465 -10.58 -21.99 -14.09
C GLN A 465 -10.19 -21.50 -15.50
N GLN A 466 -11.18 -21.19 -16.35
CA GLN A 466 -11.02 -20.59 -17.69
C GLN A 466 -10.59 -19.11 -17.68
N GLU A 467 -10.89 -18.31 -16.65
CA GLU A 467 -10.47 -16.89 -16.55
C GLU A 467 -8.98 -16.78 -16.20
N ALA A 468 -8.45 -17.74 -15.45
CA ALA A 468 -7.02 -17.82 -15.08
C ALA A 468 -6.07 -17.95 -16.27
N ALA A 469 -6.54 -18.60 -17.35
CA ALA A 469 -5.76 -18.79 -18.57
C ALA A 469 -5.51 -17.48 -19.32
N VAL A 470 -6.43 -16.51 -19.21
CA VAL A 470 -6.31 -15.19 -19.82
C VAL A 470 -5.19 -14.38 -19.14
N TYR A 471 -5.09 -14.46 -17.81
CA TYR A 471 -4.04 -13.76 -17.04
C TYR A 471 -2.64 -14.34 -17.28
N LEU A 472 -2.54 -15.63 -17.64
CA LEU A 472 -1.26 -16.28 -17.98
C LEU A 472 -0.82 -16.01 -19.43
N ASN A 473 -1.72 -15.49 -20.28
CA ASN A 473 -1.49 -15.19 -21.69
C ASN A 473 -2.22 -13.88 -22.10
N PRO A 474 -1.78 -12.70 -21.60
CA PRO A 474 -2.43 -11.41 -21.88
C PRO A 474 -2.46 -11.00 -23.38
N GLY A 475 -1.74 -11.69 -24.26
CA GLY A 475 -1.72 -11.43 -25.71
C GLY A 475 -2.83 -12.10 -26.53
N VAL A 476 -3.70 -12.92 -25.93
CA VAL A 476 -4.78 -13.61 -26.66
C VAL A 476 -6.06 -12.76 -26.61
N LYS A 477 -6.37 -12.08 -27.71
CA LYS A 477 -7.61 -11.30 -27.86
C LYS A 477 -8.84 -12.18 -27.61
N ARG A 478 -9.76 -11.72 -26.76
CA ARG A 478 -11.12 -12.30 -26.65
C ARG A 478 -11.84 -12.12 -27.99
N SER A 479 -12.32 -13.22 -28.57
CA SER A 479 -13.45 -13.16 -29.50
C SER A 479 -14.73 -12.97 -28.68
N GLN A 480 -15.06 -11.73 -28.33
CA GLN A 480 -16.41 -11.38 -27.88
C GLN A 480 -16.94 -10.27 -28.77
N GLY A 481 -18.06 -10.58 -29.44
CA GLY A 481 -18.70 -9.73 -30.42
C GLY A 481 -19.29 -8.45 -29.82
N GLN A 482 -19.39 -7.45 -30.71
CA GLN A 482 -20.10 -6.18 -30.57
C GLN A 482 -19.52 -5.15 -29.58
N VAL A 483 -18.38 -4.55 -29.96
CA VAL A 483 -18.20 -3.08 -29.97
C VAL A 483 -17.29 -2.75 -31.17
N GLU A 484 -17.84 -2.81 -32.39
CA GLU A 484 -17.16 -2.29 -33.58
C GLU A 484 -17.62 -0.85 -33.82
N GLN A 485 -16.83 0.11 -33.33
CA GLN A 485 -16.61 1.42 -33.94
C GLN A 485 -15.50 2.15 -33.15
N GLN A 486 -14.24 1.71 -33.29
CA GLN A 486 -13.02 2.55 -33.19
C GLN A 486 -11.66 1.83 -33.34
N GLN A 487 -11.58 0.53 -33.62
CA GLN A 487 -10.28 -0.20 -33.63
C GLN A 487 -9.53 -0.31 -34.98
N GLN A 488 -9.91 0.42 -36.03
CA GLN A 488 -9.23 0.29 -37.34
C GLN A 488 -8.00 1.19 -37.56
N THR A 489 -7.56 1.99 -36.59
CA THR A 489 -6.37 2.87 -36.72
C THR A 489 -5.13 2.44 -35.91
N GLU A 490 -5.21 1.44 -35.03
CA GLU A 490 -4.13 1.14 -34.06
C GLU A 490 -3.15 0.04 -34.48
N SER A 491 -3.47 -0.79 -35.49
CA SER A 491 -2.60 -1.90 -35.91
C SER A 491 -1.30 -1.42 -36.59
N GLY A 492 -1.31 -0.24 -37.22
CA GLY A 492 -0.11 0.41 -37.76
C GLY A 492 0.80 1.00 -36.68
N GLY A 493 0.23 1.40 -35.54
CA GLY A 493 0.96 2.03 -34.42
C GLY A 493 1.88 1.04 -33.70
N SER A 494 1.42 -0.18 -33.42
CA SER A 494 2.22 -1.19 -32.71
C SER A 494 3.48 -1.61 -33.47
N ARG A 495 3.41 -1.74 -34.81
CA ARG A 495 4.58 -2.06 -35.65
C ARG A 495 5.61 -0.92 -35.68
N ALA A 496 5.14 0.33 -35.72
CA ALA A 496 5.99 1.51 -35.64
C ALA A 496 6.65 1.65 -34.26
N LYS A 497 5.92 1.39 -33.16
CA LYS A 497 6.46 1.38 -31.79
C LYS A 497 7.54 0.31 -31.62
N ARG A 498 7.34 -0.92 -32.12
CA ARG A 498 8.36 -1.99 -32.12
C ARG A 498 9.62 -1.62 -32.92
N ALA A 499 9.46 -0.95 -34.06
CA ALA A 499 10.60 -0.48 -34.86
C ALA A 499 11.37 0.64 -34.14
N ALA A 500 10.67 1.58 -33.50
CA ALA A 500 11.26 2.62 -32.67
C ALA A 500 12.03 2.02 -31.48
N MET A 501 11.46 1.02 -30.80
CA MET A 501 12.09 0.31 -29.70
C MET A 501 13.42 -0.33 -30.10
N LYS A 502 13.48 -1.04 -31.23
CA LYS A 502 14.74 -1.64 -31.72
C LYS A 502 15.82 -0.60 -31.98
N ARG A 503 15.46 0.59 -32.49
CA ARG A 503 16.40 1.70 -32.72
C ARG A 503 16.89 2.33 -31.42
N VAL A 504 16.01 2.48 -30.43
CA VAL A 504 16.42 3.03 -29.12
C VAL A 504 17.32 2.05 -28.38
N LEU A 505 17.01 0.75 -28.40
CA LEU A 505 17.87 -0.28 -27.79
C LEU A 505 19.28 -0.30 -28.38
N SER A 506 19.43 -0.15 -29.70
CA SER A 506 20.76 -0.05 -30.32
C SER A 506 21.50 1.20 -29.87
N LEU A 507 20.84 2.36 -29.85
CA LEU A 507 21.45 3.64 -29.44
C LEU A 507 21.85 3.66 -27.96
N GLU A 508 21.07 3.09 -27.05
CA GLU A 508 21.41 3.04 -25.63
C GLU A 508 22.51 2.01 -25.33
N SER A 509 22.55 0.91 -26.10
CA SER A 509 23.64 -0.07 -26.04
C SER A 509 24.96 0.59 -26.42
N ASP A 510 24.99 1.39 -27.49
CA ASP A 510 26.18 2.13 -27.93
C ASP A 510 26.64 3.19 -26.91
N LYS A 511 25.70 3.91 -26.26
CA LYS A 511 26.02 4.85 -25.18
C LYS A 511 26.62 4.14 -23.96
N SER A 512 26.06 3.00 -23.54
CA SER A 512 26.59 2.23 -22.39
C SER A 512 28.01 1.71 -22.63
N LEU A 513 28.35 1.34 -23.87
CA LEU A 513 29.69 0.96 -24.28
C LEU A 513 30.66 2.15 -24.27
N SER A 514 30.16 3.36 -24.57
CA SER A 514 30.95 4.59 -24.52
C SER A 514 31.22 5.08 -23.09
N ASP A 515 30.25 4.93 -22.19
CA ASP A 515 30.37 5.32 -20.78
C ASP A 515 31.29 4.37 -20.01
N SER A 516 31.18 3.06 -20.26
CA SER A 516 32.11 2.05 -19.69
C SER A 516 33.55 2.22 -20.18
N ARG A 517 33.77 2.69 -21.42
CA ARG A 517 35.10 3.07 -21.92
C ARG A 517 35.65 4.33 -21.26
N ARG A 518 34.80 5.31 -20.91
CA ARG A 518 35.22 6.52 -20.18
C ARG A 518 35.62 6.21 -18.74
N GLU A 519 34.90 5.35 -18.04
CA GLU A 519 35.24 4.95 -16.67
C GLU A 519 36.55 4.14 -16.58
N SER A 520 36.91 3.38 -17.63
CA SER A 520 38.21 2.69 -17.69
C SER A 520 39.43 3.61 -17.83
N SER A 521 39.22 4.92 -18.01
CA SER A 521 40.29 5.93 -18.20
C SER A 521 40.52 6.86 -17.00
N THR A 522 39.80 6.69 -15.89
CA THR A 522 39.95 7.51 -14.68
C THR A 522 39.94 6.65 -13.42
N THR A 523 41.09 6.06 -13.08
CA THR A 523 41.37 5.52 -11.74
C THR A 523 42.45 6.35 -11.07
N SER A 524 42.07 7.22 -10.14
CA SER A 524 42.92 7.64 -9.02
C SER A 524 42.07 8.06 -7.80
N ASN A 525 42.50 7.53 -6.65
CA ASN A 525 42.03 7.69 -5.26
C ASN A 525 41.14 8.89 -4.88
N SER A 526 40.07 8.61 -4.12
CA SER A 526 39.93 9.15 -2.75
C SER A 526 38.85 8.40 -1.94
N HIS A 527 39.23 8.05 -0.71
CA HIS A 527 38.38 7.53 0.36
C HIS A 527 37.49 8.66 0.91
N TRP A 528 36.16 8.54 0.84
CA TRP A 528 35.24 9.30 1.71
C TRP A 528 33.99 8.47 2.01
N SER A 529 33.73 8.31 3.31
CA SER A 529 32.50 7.78 3.91
C SER A 529 31.34 8.70 3.54
N ALA A 530 30.32 8.17 2.84
CA ALA A 530 29.17 8.93 2.39
C ALA A 530 28.02 8.83 3.39
N ALA A 531 27.73 9.95 4.06
CA ALA A 531 26.46 10.19 4.72
C ALA A 531 25.33 10.22 3.67
N VAL A 532 24.27 9.47 3.95
CA VAL A 532 23.02 9.46 3.19
C VAL A 532 22.26 10.75 3.50
N PRO A 533 21.84 11.56 2.51
CA PRO A 533 20.95 12.68 2.75
C PRO A 533 19.54 12.15 3.05
N ASP A 534 18.99 12.71 4.12
CA ASP A 534 17.79 12.30 4.82
C ASP A 534 16.50 12.50 3.98
N ILE A 535 15.74 11.42 3.79
CA ILE A 535 14.39 11.43 3.19
C ILE A 535 13.30 11.58 4.29
N SER A 536 13.67 11.78 5.56
CA SER A 536 12.72 11.85 6.69
C SER A 536 11.83 13.09 6.72
N ASN A 537 12.08 14.15 5.94
CA ASN A 537 11.46 15.45 6.18
C ASN A 537 10.26 15.78 5.27
N SER A 538 9.25 14.89 5.22
CA SER A 538 7.96 15.17 4.55
C SER A 538 6.72 14.99 5.44
N LYS A 539 6.86 14.89 6.77
CA LYS A 539 5.70 14.77 7.67
C LYS A 539 5.55 15.79 8.80
N ASN A 540 6.43 16.78 8.94
CA ASN A 540 6.26 17.84 9.93
C ASN A 540 6.13 19.21 9.29
N VAL A 541 4.88 19.64 9.08
CA VAL A 541 4.51 21.06 9.15
C VAL A 541 3.44 21.15 10.22
N GLU A 542 3.88 21.34 11.46
CA GLU A 542 3.04 21.89 12.53
C GLU A 542 2.71 23.34 12.14
N GLY A 543 1.45 23.58 11.78
CA GLY A 543 0.88 24.92 11.75
C GLY A 543 0.52 25.31 13.18
N SER A 544 1.28 26.26 13.71
CA SER A 544 1.05 26.99 14.94
C SER A 544 -0.37 27.54 15.08
N TRP A 545 -0.95 27.30 16.26
CA TRP A 545 -0.96 28.36 17.27
C TRP A 545 0.02 27.99 18.38
#